data_AF-A0A5K0XY07-F1
#
_entry.id   AF-A0A5K0XY07-F1
#
_cell.length_a   1.000
_cell.length_b   1.000
_cell.length_c   1.000
_cell.angle_alpha   90.00
_cell.angle_beta   90.00
_cell.angle_gamma   90.00
#
_symmetry.space_group_name_H-M   'P 1'
#
loop_
_entity.id
_entity.type
_entity.pdbx_description
1 polymer ?
#
loop_
_entity_poly.entity_id
_entity_poly.type
_entity_poly.pdbx_seq_one_letter_code
_entity_poly.pdbx_strand_id
1 'polypeptide(L)' 'ILGGMSDKMWEVTLAHAKECNLGQKMYVHHDISQSVIVGLNSICEPLTVLFGGLRFPIDGLNEFEK' A
#
# COMPACT_ATOMS: atom_id res chain seq x y z
N ILE A 1 11.57 7.52 22.80
CA ILE A 1 10.81 8.11 21.68
C ILE A 1 11.60 7.75 20.43
N LEU A 2 11.10 6.84 19.58
CA LEU A 2 11.77 6.50 18.34
C LEU A 2 11.97 7.80 17.56
N GLY A 3 13.23 8.18 17.30
CA GLY A 3 13.57 9.42 16.61
C GLY A 3 13.10 9.35 15.17
N GLY A 4 11.89 9.86 14.92
CA GLY A 4 11.25 9.90 13.61
C GLY A 4 11.13 11.33 13.10
N MET A 5 10.83 11.44 11.79
CA MET A 5 10.49 12.70 11.13
C MET A 5 9.28 13.35 11.81
N SER A 6 9.16 14.68 11.74
CA SER A 6 7.91 15.34 12.09
C SER A 6 6.82 14.97 11.08
N ASP A 7 5.55 15.00 11.51
CA ASP A 7 4.40 14.71 10.63
C ASP A 7 4.44 15.55 9.35
N LYS A 8 4.74 16.85 9.48
CA LYS A 8 4.90 17.75 8.33
C LYS A 8 6.00 17.30 7.37
N MET A 9 7.13 16.83 7.89
CA MET A 9 8.23 16.35 7.05
C MET A 9 7.90 15.03 6.37
N TRP A 10 7.15 14.16 7.04
CA TRP A 10 6.60 12.94 6.47
C TRP A 10 5.61 13.23 5.34
N GLU A 11 4.66 14.15 5.54
CA GLU A 11 3.69 14.57 4.53
C GLU A 11 4.35 15.10 3.25
N VAL A 12 5.35 15.99 3.40
CA VAL A 12 6.10 16.52 2.25
C VAL A 12 6.86 15.41 1.52
N THR A 13 7.46 14.48 2.24
CA THR A 13 8.18 13.34 1.66
C THR A 13 7.23 12.45 0.85
N LEU A 14 6.05 12.17 1.40
CA LEU A 14 5.03 11.35 0.74
C LEU A 14 4.49 12.05 -0.51
N ALA A 15 4.24 13.37 -0.44
CA ALA A 15 3.79 14.16 -1.58
C ALA A 15 4.80 14.12 -2.74
N HIS A 16 6.10 14.29 -2.46
CA HIS A 16 7.13 14.17 -3.49
C HIS A 16 7.19 12.76 -4.10
N ALA A 17 7.10 11.72 -3.26
CA ALA A 17 7.17 10.34 -3.72
C ALA A 17 6.02 9.96 -4.68
N LYS A 18 4.83 10.58 -4.52
CA LYS A 18 3.67 10.39 -5.41
C LYS A 18 3.89 10.93 -6.83
N GLU A 19 4.67 11.99 -6.96
CA GLU A 19 5.00 12.61 -8.25
C GLU A 19 6.31 12.08 -8.84
N CYS A 20 7.11 11.39 -8.02
CA CYS A 20 8.38 10.81 -8.42
C CYS A 20 8.17 9.57 -9.30
N ASN A 21 8.91 9.47 -10.40
CA ASN A 21 8.94 8.24 -11.20
C ASN A 21 9.83 7.18 -10.52
N LEU A 22 9.25 6.46 -9.56
CA LEU A 22 9.92 5.38 -8.82
C LEU A 22 10.00 4.05 -9.59
N GLY A 23 9.49 4.04 -10.83
CA GLY A 23 9.33 2.84 -11.65
C GLY A 23 8.10 2.02 -11.27
N GLN A 24 7.92 0.88 -11.94
CA GLN A 24 6.73 0.03 -11.80
C GLN A 24 6.96 -1.15 -10.84
N LYS A 25 7.56 -0.92 -9.67
CA LYS A 25 7.70 -1.97 -8.67
C LYS A 25 6.37 -2.18 -7.95
N MET A 26 5.97 -3.44 -7.84
CA MET A 26 4.85 -3.90 -7.04
C MET A 26 5.40 -4.71 -5.87
N TYR A 27 5.01 -4.33 -4.66
CA TYR A 27 5.32 -5.11 -3.46
C TYR A 27 4.13 -5.98 -3.08
N VAL A 28 4.40 -7.06 -2.36
CA VAL A 28 3.39 -8.03 -1.96
C VAL A 28 3.52 -8.27 -0.46
N HIS A 29 2.43 -8.03 0.27
CA HIS A 29 2.29 -8.44 1.66
C HIS A 29 1.38 -9.67 1.73
N HIS A 30 1.82 -10.72 2.40
CA HIS A 30 1.06 -11.96 2.55
C HIS A 30 0.72 -12.21 4.01
N ASP A 31 -0.57 -12.10 4.34
CA ASP A 31 -1.08 -12.56 5.63
C ASP A 31 -1.43 -14.04 5.51
N ILE A 32 -0.52 -14.88 6.00
CA ILE A 32 -0.63 -16.34 5.99
C ILE A 32 -1.82 -16.82 6.84
N SER A 33 -2.20 -16.07 7.88
CA SER A 33 -3.29 -16.48 8.78
C SER A 33 -4.66 -16.34 8.13
N GLN A 34 -4.82 -15.37 7.23
CA GLN A 34 -6.08 -15.08 6.54
C GLN A 34 -6.07 -15.51 5.07
N SER A 35 -4.95 -16.04 4.57
CA SER A 35 -4.75 -16.35 3.15
C SER A 35 -5.05 -15.13 2.24
N VAL A 36 -4.66 -13.95 2.71
CA VAL A 36 -4.84 -12.67 2.02
C VAL A 36 -3.49 -12.19 1.50
N ILE A 37 -3.46 -11.73 0.26
CA ILE A 37 -2.29 -11.09 -0.34
C ILE A 37 -2.66 -9.66 -0.71
N VAL A 38 -1.92 -8.67 -0.22
CA VAL A 38 -2.09 -7.27 -0.60
C VAL A 38 -0.95 -6.86 -1.54
N GLY A 39 -1.32 -6.41 -2.75
CA GLY A 39 -0.39 -5.79 -3.68
C GLY A 39 -0.30 -4.28 -3.42
N LEU A 40 0.93 -3.77 -3.33
CA LEU A 40 1.23 -2.38 -2.99
C LEU A 40 2.05 -1.72 -4.11
N ASN A 41 1.87 -0.40 -4.29
CA ASN A 41 2.70 0.38 -5.20
C ASN A 41 4.09 0.69 -4.59
N SER A 42 4.91 1.46 -5.31
CA SER A 42 6.28 1.78 -4.88
C SER A 42 6.38 2.70 -3.66
N ILE A 43 5.27 3.31 -3.23
CA ILE A 43 5.16 4.10 -2.00
C ILE A 43 4.31 3.41 -0.93
N CYS A 44 4.12 2.09 -1.08
CA CYS A 44 3.37 1.23 -0.17
C CYS A 44 1.88 1.58 -0.04
N GLU A 45 1.26 2.21 -1.03
CA GLU A 45 -0.20 2.34 -1.09
C GLU A 45 -0.84 1.05 -1.63
N PRO A 46 -1.96 0.59 -1.06
CA PRO A 46 -2.72 -0.55 -1.54
C PRO A 46 -3.23 -0.37 -2.97
N LEU A 47 -2.94 -1.34 -3.84
CA LEU A 47 -3.45 -1.41 -5.21
C LEU A 47 -4.51 -2.50 -5.38
N THR A 48 -4.28 -3.66 -4.76
CA THR A 48 -5.10 -4.83 -4.97
C THR A 48 -5.06 -5.77 -3.77
N VAL A 49 -6.13 -6.51 -3.56
CA VAL A 49 -6.21 -7.60 -2.60
C VAL A 49 -6.46 -8.89 -3.37
N LEU A 50 -5.73 -9.95 -3.04
CA LEU A 50 -6.05 -11.30 -3.48
C LEU A 50 -6.53 -12.11 -2.29
N PHE A 51 -7.72 -12.68 -2.44
CA PHE A 51 -8.37 -13.50 -1.44
C PHE A 51 -9.02 -14.70 -2.13
N GLY A 52 -8.75 -15.91 -1.63
CA GLY A 52 -9.26 -17.14 -2.25
C GLY A 52 -8.86 -17.32 -3.72
N GLY A 53 -7.72 -16.76 -4.14
CA GLY A 53 -7.25 -16.79 -5.52
C GLY A 53 -7.92 -15.78 -6.47
N LEU A 54 -8.88 -14.99 -5.99
CA LEU A 54 -9.51 -13.91 -6.74
C LEU A 54 -8.81 -12.59 -6.47
N ARG A 55 -8.69 -11.75 -7.49
CA ARG A 55 -8.05 -10.43 -7.42
C ARG A 55 -9.10 -9.32 -7.42
N PHE A 56 -9.06 -8.46 -6.40
CA PHE A 56 -9.93 -7.31 -6.23
C PHE A 56 -9.10 -6.01 -6.29
N PRO A 57 -9.46 -5.01 -7.11
CA PRO A 57 -8.87 -3.69 -7.04
C PRO A 57 -9.35 -2.98 -5.77
N ILE A 58 -8.48 -2.19 -5.14
CA ILE A 58 -8.81 -1.46 -3.90
C ILE A 58 -9.99 -0.51 -4.08
N ASP A 59 -10.11 0.13 -5.26
CA ASP A 59 -11.23 1.02 -5.56
C ASP A 59 -12.58 0.30 -5.67
N GLY A 60 -12.58 -1.03 -5.82
CA GLY A 60 -13.77 -1.87 -5.84
C GLY A 60 -14.18 -2.44 -4.48
N LEU A 61 -13.40 -2.20 -3.43
CA LEU A 61 -13.69 -2.66 -2.06
C LEU A 61 -14.43 -1.60 -1.26
N ASN A 62 -15.28 -2.04 -0.34
CA ASN A 62 -15.96 -1.16 0.62
C ASN A 62 -15.04 -0.78 1.81
N GLU A 63 -15.46 0.17 2.65
CA GLU A 63 -14.64 0.64 3.79
C GLU A 63 -14.35 -0.44 4.84
N PHE A 64 -15.19 -1.47 4.97
CA PHE A 64 -14.95 -2.58 5.89
C PHE A 64 -13.98 -3.62 5.34
N GLU A 65 -13.74 -3.60 4.03
CA GLU A 65 -12.86 -4.53 3.32
C GLU A 65 -11.46 -3.92 3.06
N LYS A 66 -11.30 -2.61 3.27
CA LYS A 66 -10.03 -1.88 3.17
C LYS A 66 -9.27 -1.90 4.50
#